data_AF-A0A969VI20-F1
#
_entry.id   AF-A0A969VI20-F1
#
_cell.length_a   1.000
_cell.length_b   1.000
_cell.length_c   1.000
_cell.angle_alpha   90.00
_cell.angle_beta   90.00
_cell.angle_gamma   90.00
#
_symmetry.space_group_name_H-M   'P 1'
#
loop_
_entity.id
_entity.type
_entity.pdbx_description
1 polymer ?
#
loop_
_entity_poly.entity_id
_entity_poly.type
_entity_poly.pdbx_seq_one_letter_code
_entity_poly.pdbx_strand_id
1 'polypeptide(L)'
;MLAFDDLTSATKAAAGADVICFCAARAYPNWTKSFYALQEAAIAAARKTGAVLVAAENLYGYGVAGTLHEGLPLTATTCKGAVRARMSKRPFAAHDGDKIRAVFGRAWHMPAPKTMTGHEVARRALCCVWSA
;
A
#
# COMPACT_ATOMS: atom_id res chain seq x y z
N MET A 1 8.16 5.22 -19.60
CA MET A 1 7.39 4.57 -18.52
C MET A 1 8.18 4.78 -17.24
N LEU A 2 7.80 5.76 -16.40
CA LEU A 2 8.52 6.04 -15.16
C LEU A 2 8.30 4.87 -14.20
N ALA A 3 9.37 4.19 -13.81
CA ALA A 3 9.28 3.15 -12.80
C ALA A 3 9.05 3.83 -11.45
N PHE A 4 7.92 3.55 -10.80
CA PHE A 4 7.55 4.16 -9.52
C PHE A 4 8.26 3.51 -8.32
N ASP A 5 9.26 2.65 -8.57
CA ASP A 5 9.98 1.87 -7.55
C ASP A 5 11.24 2.55 -7.02
N ASP A 6 11.51 3.79 -7.43
CA ASP A 6 12.55 4.63 -6.87
C ASP A 6 12.00 5.91 -6.23
N LEU A 7 12.70 6.38 -5.19
CA LEU A 7 12.30 7.55 -4.40
C LEU A 7 12.17 8.84 -5.23
N THR A 8 13.04 9.04 -6.22
CA THR A 8 13.05 10.28 -7.00
C THR A 8 11.81 10.35 -7.86
N SER A 9 11.47 9.26 -8.54
CA SER A 9 10.24 9.15 -9.34
C SER A 9 8.99 9.27 -8.47
N ALA A 10 8.96 8.59 -7.31
CA ALA A 10 7.81 8.65 -6.39
C ALA A 10 7.61 10.04 -5.79
N THR A 11 8.68 10.74 -5.39
CA THR A 11 8.60 12.11 -4.87
C THR A 11 8.12 13.09 -5.94
N LYS A 12 8.65 12.99 -7.17
CA LYS A 12 8.23 13.85 -8.27
C LYS A 12 6.74 13.68 -8.58
N ALA A 13 6.26 12.43 -8.57
CA ALA A 13 4.85 12.13 -8.78
C ALA A 13 3.94 12.59 -7.63
N ALA A 14 4.47 12.67 -6.41
CA ALA A 14 3.75 13.10 -5.21
C ALA A 14 3.90 14.61 -4.91
N ALA A 15 4.64 15.36 -5.73
CA ALA A 15 4.86 16.78 -5.50
C ALA A 15 3.54 17.56 -5.55
N GLY A 16 3.22 18.27 -4.46
CA GLY A 16 1.96 19.03 -4.32
C GLY A 16 0.72 18.18 -4.00
N ALA A 17 0.88 16.87 -3.77
CA ALA A 17 -0.24 16.01 -3.38
C ALA A 17 -0.47 16.04 -1.86
N ASP A 18 -1.73 16.19 -1.45
CA ASP A 18 -2.12 16.06 -0.03
C ASP A 18 -2.18 14.58 0.41
N VAL A 19 -2.46 13.68 -0.54
CA VAL A 19 -2.67 12.25 -0.29
C VAL A 19 -1.96 11.41 -1.36
N ILE A 20 -1.25 10.37 -0.92
CA ILE A 20 -0.65 9.34 -1.76
C ILE A 20 -1.45 8.05 -1.60
N CYS A 21 -2.16 7.63 -2.64
CA CYS A 21 -2.89 6.37 -2.66
C CYS A 21 -2.00 5.24 -3.19
N PHE A 22 -1.50 4.38 -2.29
CA PHE A 22 -0.76 3.18 -2.63
C PHE A 22 -1.73 2.02 -2.94
N CYS A 23 -2.09 1.90 -4.21
CA CYS A 23 -2.97 0.85 -4.73
C CYS A 23 -2.29 -0.02 -5.80
N ALA A 24 -0.98 0.10 -5.96
CA ALA A 24 -0.22 -0.63 -6.97
C ALA A 24 0.22 -1.99 -6.41
N ALA A 25 0.04 -3.06 -7.20
CA ALA A 25 0.63 -4.36 -6.95
C ALA A 25 1.43 -4.81 -8.19
N ARG A 26 2.46 -5.63 -7.99
CA ARG A 26 3.20 -6.27 -9.09
C ARG A 26 2.51 -7.56 -9.49
N ALA A 27 2.91 -8.17 -10.61
CA ALA A 27 2.48 -9.54 -10.91
C ALA A 27 2.92 -10.50 -9.80
N TYR A 28 2.10 -11.49 -9.45
CA TYR A 28 2.36 -12.41 -8.32
C TYR A 28 3.79 -12.99 -8.26
N PRO A 29 4.42 -13.41 -9.38
CA PRO A 29 5.79 -13.94 -9.35
C PRO A 29 6.84 -12.94 -8.88
N ASN A 30 6.54 -11.64 -8.96
CA ASN A 30 7.46 -10.55 -8.65
C ASN A 30 7.25 -9.95 -7.25
N TRP A 31 6.27 -10.43 -6.49
CA TRP A 31 5.95 -9.85 -5.18
C TRP A 31 7.12 -9.88 -4.21
N THR A 32 7.87 -10.98 -4.19
CA THR A 32 9.05 -11.15 -3.33
C THR A 32 10.21 -10.24 -3.72
N LYS A 33 10.29 -9.80 -4.98
CA LYS A 33 11.43 -9.06 -5.53
C LYS A 33 11.22 -7.55 -5.52
N SER A 34 10.06 -7.07 -5.94
CA SER A 34 9.87 -5.64 -6.27
C SER A 34 8.72 -4.96 -5.54
N PHE A 35 7.90 -5.70 -4.78
CA PHE A 35 6.77 -5.09 -4.09
C PHE A 35 7.20 -4.25 -2.87
N TYR A 36 8.25 -4.69 -2.17
CA TYR A 36 8.82 -3.94 -1.04
C TYR A 36 9.42 -2.60 -1.48
N ALA A 37 10.23 -2.59 -2.55
CA ALA A 37 10.83 -1.36 -3.06
C ALA A 37 9.77 -0.30 -3.43
N LEU A 38 8.67 -0.75 -4.03
CA LEU A 38 7.54 0.12 -4.38
C LEU A 38 6.87 0.73 -3.12
N GLN A 39 6.70 -0.06 -2.07
CA GLN A 39 6.14 0.42 -0.81
C GLN A 39 7.09 1.38 -0.09
N GLU A 40 8.40 1.08 -0.06
CA GLU A 40 9.41 1.97 0.51
C GLU A 40 9.48 3.30 -0.23
N ALA A 41 9.39 3.30 -1.57
CA ALA A 41 9.35 4.51 -2.36
C ALA A 41 8.12 5.38 -2.00
N ALA A 42 6.95 4.77 -1.79
CA ALA A 42 5.74 5.48 -1.36
C ALA A 42 5.86 6.04 0.06
N ILE A 43 6.41 5.27 1.01
CA ILE A 43 6.68 5.73 2.39
C ILE A 43 7.63 6.92 2.39
N ALA A 44 8.73 6.81 1.63
CA ALA A 44 9.74 7.86 1.57
C ALA A 44 9.24 9.11 0.84
N ALA A 45 8.38 8.95 -0.19
CA ALA A 45 7.68 10.07 -0.81
C ALA A 45 6.75 10.78 0.20
N ALA A 46 5.91 10.04 0.93
CA ALA A 46 5.03 10.59 1.97
C ALA A 46 5.81 11.35 3.05
N ARG A 47 6.94 10.80 3.48
CA ARG A 47 7.85 11.46 4.43
C ARG A 47 8.39 12.79 3.88
N LYS A 48 8.77 12.82 2.61
CA LYS A 48 9.39 13.99 2.00
C LYS A 48 8.40 15.08 1.65
N THR A 49 7.16 14.72 1.28
CA THR A 49 6.12 15.68 0.88
C THR A 49 5.18 16.08 2.01
N GLY A 50 5.11 15.31 3.10
CA GLY A 50 4.13 15.51 4.18
C GLY A 50 2.72 15.00 3.84
N ALA A 51 2.56 14.38 2.67
CA ALA A 51 1.30 13.80 2.22
C ALA A 51 0.85 12.65 3.12
N VAL A 52 -0.46 12.45 3.25
CA VAL A 52 -1.00 11.26 3.92
C VAL A 52 -0.85 10.05 3.02
N LEU A 53 -0.24 8.97 3.53
CA LEU A 53 -0.16 7.70 2.80
C LEU A 53 -1.41 6.86 3.07
N VAL A 54 -2.25 6.66 2.06
CA VAL A 54 -3.38 5.72 2.11
C VAL A 54 -2.99 4.46 1.36
N ALA A 55 -2.90 3.32 2.05
CA ALA A 55 -2.51 2.07 1.43
C ALA A 55 -3.64 1.03 1.44
N ALA A 56 -3.86 0.44 0.27
CA ALA A 56 -4.81 -0.63 0.05
C ALA A 56 -4.15 -1.97 0.39
N GLU A 57 -4.66 -2.63 1.44
CA GLU A 57 -4.11 -3.86 1.99
C GLU A 57 -5.07 -5.06 1.82
N ASN A 58 -4.56 -6.28 1.99
CA ASN A 58 -5.36 -7.50 1.92
C ASN A 58 -5.29 -8.32 3.21
N LEU A 59 -6.17 -9.32 3.33
CA LEU A 59 -6.28 -10.18 4.51
C LEU A 59 -5.25 -11.34 4.53
N TYR A 60 -4.37 -11.44 3.54
CA TYR A 60 -3.47 -12.60 3.40
C TYR A 60 -2.44 -12.71 4.51
N GLY A 61 -2.15 -11.62 5.22
CA GLY A 61 -1.17 -11.60 6.30
C GLY A 61 -1.61 -12.32 7.58
N TYR A 62 -2.92 -12.47 7.83
CA TYR A 62 -3.43 -13.07 9.07
C TYR A 62 -3.09 -14.56 9.18
N GLY A 63 -3.39 -15.33 8.13
CA GLY A 63 -3.10 -16.77 8.09
C GLY A 63 -3.99 -17.62 9.00
N VAL A 64 -5.11 -17.08 9.48
CA VAL A 64 -6.10 -17.77 10.31
C VAL A 64 -7.49 -17.69 9.65
N ALA A 65 -8.37 -18.63 9.98
CA ALA A 65 -9.76 -18.64 9.54
C ALA A 65 -10.70 -18.10 10.64
N GLY A 66 -11.93 -17.74 10.26
CA GLY A 66 -12.96 -17.22 11.18
C GLY A 66 -13.09 -15.70 11.14
N THR A 67 -13.62 -15.11 12.21
CA THR A 67 -13.83 -13.67 12.33
C THR A 67 -12.49 -12.95 12.39
N LEU A 68 -12.24 -12.06 11.41
CA LEU A 68 -11.02 -11.29 11.33
C LEU A 68 -11.23 -9.88 11.90
N HIS A 69 -10.28 -9.41 12.70
CA HIS A 69 -10.21 -8.03 13.19
C HIS A 69 -8.75 -7.54 13.20
N GLU A 70 -8.55 -6.23 13.24
CA GLU A 70 -7.26 -5.55 13.03
C GLU A 70 -6.19 -5.93 14.06
N GLY A 71 -6.61 -6.31 15.27
CA GLY A 71 -5.75 -6.73 16.37
C GLY A 71 -5.20 -8.16 16.27
N LEU A 72 -5.64 -8.96 15.29
CA LEU A 72 -5.10 -10.30 15.10
C LEU A 72 -3.65 -10.25 14.60
N PRO A 73 -2.80 -11.20 15.04
CA PRO A 73 -1.42 -11.26 14.60
C PRO A 73 -1.34 -11.64 13.12
N LEU A 74 -0.34 -11.09 12.43
CA LEU A 74 -0.04 -11.42 11.04
C LEU A 74 0.91 -12.62 10.97
N THR A 75 0.34 -13.83 11.04
CA THR A 75 1.06 -15.12 11.18
C THR A 75 1.07 -15.99 9.93
N ALA A 76 0.66 -15.48 8.77
CA ALA A 76 0.59 -16.29 7.56
C ALA A 76 1.96 -16.84 7.12
N THR A 77 2.02 -18.15 6.89
CA THR A 77 3.24 -18.89 6.50
C THR A 77 3.35 -19.16 5.00
N THR A 78 2.29 -18.88 4.23
CA THR A 78 2.35 -18.99 2.76
C THR A 78 3.25 -17.92 2.17
N CYS A 79 3.86 -18.15 1.00
CA CYS A 79 4.72 -17.15 0.34
C CYS A 79 4.02 -15.78 0.17
N LYS A 80 2.77 -15.77 -0.30
CA LYS A 80 1.99 -14.53 -0.44
C LYS A 80 1.64 -13.90 0.90
N GLY A 81 1.22 -14.73 1.86
CA GLY A 81 0.85 -14.28 3.20
C GLY A 81 2.03 -13.67 3.96
N ALA A 82 3.20 -14.30 3.92
CA ALA A 82 4.42 -13.81 4.53
C ALA A 82 4.86 -12.47 3.93
N VAL A 83 4.79 -12.32 2.59
CA VAL A 83 5.07 -11.03 1.94
C VAL A 83 4.14 -9.95 2.46
N ARG A 84 2.84 -10.21 2.49
CA ARG A 84 1.84 -9.24 2.95
C ARG A 84 1.94 -8.94 4.44
N ALA A 85 2.17 -9.96 5.27
CA ALA A 85 2.43 -9.78 6.70
C ALA A 85 3.61 -8.84 6.96
N ARG A 86 4.71 -9.00 6.22
CA ARG A 86 5.87 -8.10 6.31
C ARG A 86 5.56 -6.70 5.81
N MET A 87 4.93 -6.59 4.64
CA MET A 87 4.52 -5.31 4.07
C MET A 87 3.54 -4.55 4.94
N SER A 88 2.62 -5.21 5.64
CA SER A 88 1.66 -4.51 6.50
C SER A 88 2.33 -3.96 7.75
N LYS A 89 3.35 -4.62 8.33
CA LYS A 89 4.05 -4.16 9.55
C LYS A 89 4.86 -2.88 9.32
N ARG A 90 5.47 -2.77 8.15
CA ARG A 90 6.46 -1.73 7.86
C ARG A 90 5.89 -0.29 7.87
N PRO A 91 4.72 -0.01 7.28
CA PRO A 91 4.10 1.30 7.37
C PRO A 91 3.62 1.69 8.77
N PHE A 92 3.20 0.74 9.62
CA PHE A 92 2.89 1.06 11.03
C PHE A 92 4.15 1.53 11.75
N ALA A 93 5.28 0.83 11.57
CA ALA A 93 6.55 1.29 12.10
C ALA A 93 6.96 2.68 11.55
N ALA A 94 6.64 2.98 10.29
CA ALA A 94 6.87 4.31 9.71
C ALA A 94 5.96 5.39 10.30
N HIS A 95 4.70 5.05 10.58
CA HIS A 95 3.76 5.98 11.22
C HIS A 95 4.23 6.33 12.63
N ASP A 96 4.61 5.32 13.41
CA ASP A 96 5.00 5.47 14.82
C ASP A 96 6.38 6.11 14.97
N GLY A 97 7.37 5.66 14.19
CA GLY A 97 8.77 6.07 14.34
C GLY A 97 9.23 7.15 13.35
N ASP A 98 8.76 7.08 12.10
CA ASP A 98 9.23 7.95 11.01
C ASP A 98 8.30 9.16 10.78
N LYS A 99 7.31 9.37 11.67
CA LYS A 99 6.36 10.50 11.68
C LYS A 99 5.61 10.74 10.36
N ILE A 100 5.33 9.69 9.60
CA ILE A 100 4.40 9.83 8.46
C ILE A 100 2.96 9.74 8.94
N ARG A 101 2.02 10.44 8.30
CA ARG A 101 0.58 10.19 8.49
C ARG A 101 0.17 9.08 7.54
N ALA A 102 -0.37 7.98 8.04
CA ALA A 102 -0.74 6.86 7.19
C ALA A 102 -2.03 6.16 7.64
N VAL A 103 -2.79 5.66 6.67
CA VAL A 103 -4.04 4.92 6.86
C VAL A 103 -3.99 3.65 6.01
N PHE A 104 -4.39 2.51 6.60
CA PHE A 104 -4.34 1.20 5.96
C PHE A 104 -5.72 0.55 5.96
N GLY A 105 -6.31 0.36 4.78
CA GLY A 105 -7.57 -0.35 4.63
C GLY A 105 -7.34 -1.78 4.17
N ARG A 106 -7.78 -2.78 4.93
CA ARG A 106 -7.66 -4.20 4.55
C ARG A 106 -8.96 -4.73 3.95
N ALA A 107 -8.91 -5.21 2.70
CA ALA A 107 -10.06 -5.86 2.07
C ALA A 107 -9.79 -7.35 1.79
N TRP A 108 -10.86 -8.16 1.80
CA TRP A 108 -10.79 -9.60 1.52
C TRP A 108 -10.42 -9.89 0.06
N HIS A 109 -10.99 -9.10 -0.86
CA HIS A 109 -10.74 -9.17 -2.28
C HIS A 109 -10.80 -7.77 -2.87
N MET A 110 -9.80 -7.44 -3.68
CA MET A 110 -9.76 -6.20 -4.45
C MET A 110 -9.73 -6.56 -5.93
N PRO A 111 -10.88 -6.59 -6.61
CA PRO A 111 -10.90 -6.81 -8.05
C PRO A 111 -10.28 -5.59 -8.74
N ALA A 112 -9.17 -5.79 -9.46
CA ALA A 112 -8.64 -4.77 -10.34
C ALA A 112 -9.41 -4.81 -11.68
N PRO A 113 -9.95 -3.68 -12.19
CA PRO A 113 -10.55 -3.64 -13.52
C PRO A 113 -9.51 -4.06 -14.57
N LYS A 114 -9.91 -4.90 -15.54
CA LYS A 114 -9.01 -5.42 -16.59
C LYS A 114 -8.34 -4.33 -17.45
N THR A 115 -8.80 -3.08 -17.36
CA THR A 115 -8.38 -1.94 -18.17
C THR A 115 -7.67 -0.83 -17.39
N MET A 116 -7.59 -0.89 -16.05
CA MET A 116 -7.05 0.24 -15.27
C MET A 116 -5.56 0.09 -14.99
N THR A 117 -4.79 1.09 -15.40
CA THR A 117 -3.40 1.27 -14.96
C THR A 117 -3.39 1.97 -13.59
N GLY A 118 -2.35 1.77 -12.78
CA GLY A 118 -2.31 2.24 -11.38
C GLY A 118 -2.55 3.75 -11.17
N HIS A 119 -2.36 4.58 -12.20
CA HIS A 119 -2.66 6.01 -12.17
C HIS A 119 -4.16 6.34 -12.12
N GLU A 120 -5.02 5.49 -12.68
CA GLU A 120 -6.48 5.72 -12.72
C GLU A 120 -7.16 5.35 -11.38
N VAL A 121 -6.57 4.40 -10.64
CA VAL A 121 -7.03 4.04 -9.29
C VAL A 121 -6.85 5.24 -8.34
N ALA A 122 -5.73 5.95 -8.44
CA ALA A 122 -5.47 7.14 -7.63
C ALA A 122 -6.47 8.28 -7.92
N ARG A 123 -6.81 8.52 -9.19
CA ARG A 123 -7.81 9.55 -9.58
C ARG A 123 -9.23 9.23 -9.13
N ARG A 124 -9.65 7.95 -9.13
CA ARG A 124 -11.00 7.55 -8.70
C ARG A 124 -11.14 7.29 -7.20
N ALA A 125 -10.07 6.88 -6.51
CA ALA A 125 -10.09 6.75 -5.05
C ALA A 125 -10.38 8.09 -4.36
N LEU A 126 -9.94 9.22 -4.94
CA LEU A 126 -10.32 10.57 -4.53
C LEU A 126 -11.82 10.87 -4.64
N CYS A 127 -12.55 10.17 -5.53
CA CYS A 127 -13.99 10.37 -5.75
C CYS A 127 -14.86 9.51 -4.81
N CYS A 128 -14.35 8.39 -4.29
CA CYS A 128 -15.14 7.47 -3.48
C CYS A 128 -14.94 7.61 -1.96
N VAL A 129 -14.05 8.49 -1.48
CA VAL A 129 -13.82 8.72 -0.03
C VAL A 129 -14.40 10.06 0.44
N TRP A 130 -15.18 10.75 -0.39
CA TRP A 130 -16.02 11.87 0.05
C TRP A 130 -17.43 11.73 -0.51
N SER A 131 -18.29 11.05 0.24
CA SER A 131 -19.76 11.24 0.33
C SER A 131 -20.32 10.19 1.29
N ALA A 132 -20.17 10.47 2.60
CA ALA A 132 -21.02 10.06 3.73
C ALA A 132 -20.23 10.25 5.03
#